data_AF-A0A847PMI9-F1
#
_entry.id   AF-A0A847PMI9-F1
#
_cell.length_a   1.000
_cell.length_b   1.000
_cell.length_c   1.000
_cell.angle_alpha   90.00
_cell.angle_beta   90.00
_cell.angle_gamma   90.00
#
_symmetry.space_group_name_H-M   'P 1'
#
loop_
_entity.id
_entity.type
_entity.pdbx_description
1 polymer ?
#
loop_
_entity_poly.entity_id
_entity_poly.type
_entity_poly.pdbx_seq_one_letter_code
_entity_poly.pdbx_strand_id
1 'polypeptide(L)'
;MLDKSRLNEAIACYKKELTEGDRWEKEKYKWEAIKCFQDNWDLNAPDFAGMLKASLAKTHNLLTSLNYYPQKMLEIYTEAAPEEVKASFIALFDETQDVVERILAFKESLSKIHEKRGKERQHYQTENTISAYLWFRYPDKYCLYKFTEVKNTAEKLGSELQFKGGAYRNNLKNFYALCNEIKANFNQDEELRGMLESRITDECYSDPELMTLTQDFVIYVGKIWEPGEPGDDIEDEQSNEGEKEKKTPSGNKTGNGE
;
A
#
# COMPACT_ATOMS: atom_id res chain seq x y z
N MET A 1 1.47 -17.72 -4.86
CA MET A 1 1.53 -17.79 -3.39
C MET A 1 0.27 -17.22 -2.76
N LEU A 2 -0.62 -16.58 -3.52
CA LEU A 2 -1.90 -16.05 -3.04
C LEU A 2 -3.08 -16.96 -3.41
N ASP A 3 -4.11 -16.94 -2.58
CA ASP A 3 -5.41 -17.51 -2.91
C ASP A 3 -6.04 -16.67 -4.04
N LYS A 4 -6.20 -17.29 -5.22
CA LYS A 4 -6.71 -16.62 -6.41
C LYS A 4 -8.16 -16.15 -6.26
N SER A 5 -8.99 -16.89 -5.52
CA SER A 5 -10.39 -16.52 -5.32
C SER A 5 -10.46 -15.25 -4.49
N ARG A 6 -9.74 -15.22 -3.37
CA ARG A 6 -9.68 -14.05 -2.49
C ARG A 6 -9.05 -12.84 -3.16
N LEU A 7 -7.99 -13.04 -3.96
CA LEU A 7 -7.36 -11.97 -4.73
C LEU A 7 -8.35 -11.34 -5.73
N ASN A 8 -9.06 -12.17 -6.51
CA ASN A 8 -10.02 -11.67 -7.49
C ASN A 8 -11.19 -10.94 -6.84
N GLU A 9 -11.70 -11.45 -5.71
CA GLU A 9 -12.73 -10.77 -4.91
C GLU A 9 -12.26 -9.41 -4.41
N ALA A 10 -11.07 -9.34 -3.80
CA ALA A 10 -10.47 -8.10 -3.33
C ALA A 10 -10.26 -7.09 -4.46
N ILE A 11 -9.80 -7.52 -5.64
CA ILE A 11 -9.64 -6.66 -6.82
C ILE A 11 -10.99 -6.10 -7.28
N ALA A 12 -12.04 -6.93 -7.33
CA ALA A 12 -13.37 -6.48 -7.71
C ALA A 12 -13.92 -5.42 -6.73
N CYS A 13 -13.75 -5.62 -5.42
CA CYS A 13 -14.10 -4.62 -4.41
C CYS A 13 -13.27 -3.34 -4.56
N TYR A 14 -11.97 -3.47 -4.79
CA TYR A 14 -11.07 -2.33 -4.98
C TYR A 14 -11.43 -1.48 -6.21
N LYS A 15 -11.81 -2.10 -7.33
CA LYS A 15 -12.30 -1.39 -8.52
C LYS A 15 -13.53 -0.54 -8.22
N LYS A 16 -14.47 -1.05 -7.40
CA LYS A 16 -15.64 -0.28 -6.95
C LYS A 16 -15.23 0.92 -6.09
N GLU A 17 -14.31 0.73 -5.15
CA GLU A 17 -13.79 1.84 -4.32
C GLU A 17 -13.08 2.92 -5.14
N LEU A 18 -12.40 2.55 -6.23
CA LEU A 18 -11.77 3.50 -7.14
C LEU A 18 -12.80 4.27 -7.99
N THR A 19 -13.96 3.68 -8.30
CA THR A 19 -14.93 4.24 -9.25
C THR A 19 -16.13 4.90 -8.60
N GLU A 20 -16.72 4.23 -7.63
CA GLU A 20 -17.93 4.63 -6.90
C GLU A 20 -17.60 5.22 -5.52
N GLY A 21 -16.44 4.86 -4.95
CA GLY A 21 -15.96 5.37 -3.67
C GLY A 21 -15.16 6.67 -3.75
N ASP A 22 -14.57 7.06 -2.62
CA ASP A 22 -13.71 8.26 -2.51
C ASP A 22 -12.21 7.92 -2.43
N ARG A 23 -11.85 6.67 -2.74
CA ARG A 23 -10.49 6.16 -2.60
C ARG A 23 -9.49 6.94 -3.44
N TRP A 24 -9.82 7.19 -4.71
CA TRP A 24 -8.95 7.98 -5.59
C TRP A 24 -8.68 9.37 -5.02
N GLU A 25 -9.73 10.09 -4.63
CA GLU A 25 -9.58 11.45 -4.09
C GLU A 25 -8.76 11.48 -2.79
N LYS A 26 -8.86 10.43 -1.97
CA LYS A 26 -8.09 10.31 -0.73
C LYS A 26 -6.65 9.86 -0.95
N GLU A 27 -6.35 9.10 -1.99
CA GLU A 27 -5.05 8.42 -2.15
C GLU A 27 -4.20 8.95 -3.32
N LYS A 28 -4.76 9.77 -4.23
CA LYS A 28 -4.04 10.34 -5.39
C LYS A 28 -2.79 11.13 -5.04
N TYR A 29 -2.72 11.68 -3.82
CA TYR A 29 -1.54 12.39 -3.32
C TYR A 29 -0.26 11.54 -3.37
N LYS A 30 -0.36 10.20 -3.39
CA LYS A 30 0.80 9.31 -3.60
C LYS A 30 1.45 9.52 -4.96
N TRP A 31 0.64 9.57 -6.02
CA TRP A 31 1.10 9.80 -7.38
C TRP A 31 1.63 11.23 -7.54
N GLU A 32 0.99 12.22 -6.90
CA GLU A 32 1.47 13.60 -6.86
C GLU A 32 2.82 13.74 -6.11
N ALA A 33 3.01 12.98 -5.02
CA ALA A 33 4.26 12.96 -4.27
C ALA A 33 5.41 12.37 -5.11
N ILE A 34 5.16 11.29 -5.86
CA ILE A 34 6.14 10.70 -6.77
C ILE A 34 6.51 11.71 -7.85
N LYS A 35 5.51 12.35 -8.50
CA LYS A 35 5.79 13.37 -9.51
C LYS A 35 6.63 14.50 -8.95
N CYS A 36 6.24 15.04 -7.79
CA CYS A 36 6.99 16.10 -7.12
C CYS A 36 8.44 15.69 -6.85
N PHE A 37 8.69 14.45 -6.43
CA PHE A 37 10.04 13.95 -6.25
C PHE A 37 10.80 13.88 -7.57
N GLN A 38 10.22 13.26 -8.61
CA GLN A 38 10.85 13.09 -9.92
C GLN A 38 11.19 14.42 -10.60
N ASP A 39 10.31 15.42 -10.48
CA ASP A 39 10.50 16.74 -11.10
C ASP A 39 11.62 17.56 -10.42
N ASN A 40 11.98 17.25 -9.17
CA ASN A 40 12.93 18.04 -8.37
C ASN A 40 14.24 17.32 -8.05
N TRP A 41 14.27 15.98 -8.09
CA TRP A 41 15.40 15.21 -7.57
C TRP A 41 16.64 15.26 -8.47
N ASP A 42 17.72 15.87 -7.98
CA ASP A 42 19.03 15.89 -8.62
C ASP A 42 20.16 15.73 -7.59
N LEU A 43 20.84 14.57 -7.62
CA LEU A 43 21.99 14.29 -6.74
C LEU A 43 23.15 15.26 -6.96
N ASN A 44 23.25 15.90 -8.12
CA ASN A 44 24.31 16.85 -8.46
C ASN A 44 23.92 18.31 -8.19
N ALA A 45 22.74 18.55 -7.62
CA ALA A 45 22.28 19.89 -7.29
C ALA A 45 23.32 20.64 -6.41
N PRO A 46 23.67 21.90 -6.75
CA PRO A 46 24.58 22.70 -5.94
C PRO A 46 24.08 22.92 -4.51
N ASP A 47 22.77 23.07 -4.34
CA ASP A 47 22.08 23.11 -3.05
C ASP A 47 21.33 21.79 -2.82
N PHE A 48 22.06 20.78 -2.33
CA PHE A 48 21.49 19.47 -2.04
C PHE A 48 20.37 19.51 -0.99
N ALA A 49 20.48 20.40 0.02
CA ALA A 49 19.49 20.51 1.08
C ALA A 49 18.17 21.12 0.56
N GLY A 50 18.27 22.20 -0.21
CA GLY A 50 17.12 22.82 -0.87
C GLY A 50 16.45 21.88 -1.87
N MET A 51 17.24 21.17 -2.69
CA MET A 51 16.74 20.15 -3.62
C MET A 51 15.99 19.04 -2.89
N LEU A 52 16.57 18.49 -1.81
CA LEU A 52 15.94 17.43 -1.03
C LEU A 52 14.60 17.87 -0.44
N LYS A 53 14.55 19.09 0.13
CA LYS A 53 13.32 19.66 0.67
C LYS A 53 12.24 19.85 -0.39
N ALA A 54 12.62 20.36 -1.57
CA ALA A 54 11.70 20.52 -2.69
C ALA A 54 11.14 19.17 -3.16
N SER A 55 12.00 18.15 -3.26
CA SER A 55 11.62 16.79 -3.69
C SER A 55 10.66 16.09 -2.74
N LEU A 56 10.67 16.44 -1.44
CA LEU A 56 9.81 15.82 -0.42
C LEU A 56 8.57 16.66 -0.06
N ALA A 57 8.35 17.81 -0.72
CA ALA A 57 7.35 18.80 -0.34
C ALA A 57 5.90 18.28 -0.33
N LYS A 58 5.57 17.32 -1.20
CA LYS A 58 4.22 16.71 -1.30
C LYS A 58 4.09 15.35 -0.61
N THR A 59 5.05 14.94 0.22
CA THR A 59 5.02 13.58 0.81
C THR A 59 4.02 13.43 1.97
N HIS A 60 3.52 14.52 2.54
CA HIS A 60 2.43 14.55 3.53
C HIS A 60 2.54 13.42 4.59
N ASN A 61 1.52 12.56 4.66
CA ASN A 61 1.43 11.45 5.62
C ASN A 61 2.31 10.23 5.28
N LEU A 62 2.98 10.22 4.12
CA LEU A 62 3.96 9.17 3.76
C LEU A 62 5.21 9.28 4.63
N LEU A 63 5.61 10.52 4.98
CA LEU A 63 6.81 10.81 5.75
C LEU A 63 6.57 11.71 6.97
N THR A 64 5.31 11.87 7.40
CA THR A 64 4.97 12.60 8.63
C THR A 64 3.68 12.04 9.25
N SER A 65 3.69 11.71 10.52
CA SER A 65 2.47 11.44 11.28
C SER A 65 2.61 11.89 12.74
N LEU A 66 1.56 11.74 13.55
CA LEU A 66 1.57 12.16 14.95
C LEU A 66 2.70 11.44 15.69
N ASN A 67 3.71 12.20 16.12
CA ASN A 67 4.93 11.71 16.79
C ASN A 67 5.92 10.91 15.90
N TYR A 68 5.82 11.02 14.57
CA TYR A 68 6.73 10.39 13.62
C TYR A 68 7.12 11.39 12.53
N TYR A 69 8.39 11.84 12.52
CA TYR A 69 8.84 12.96 11.68
C TYR A 69 10.11 12.63 10.86
N PRO A 70 10.11 11.58 10.02
CA PRO A 70 11.30 11.20 9.26
C PRO A 70 11.76 12.28 8.28
N GLN A 71 10.85 13.00 7.59
CA GLN A 71 11.24 14.08 6.69
C GLN A 71 12.01 15.18 7.45
N LYS A 72 11.45 15.69 8.54
CA LYS A 72 12.08 16.73 9.36
C LYS A 72 13.46 16.29 9.87
N MET A 73 13.58 15.04 10.30
CA MET A 73 14.87 14.51 10.75
C MET A 73 15.88 14.43 9.62
N LEU A 74 15.46 14.01 8.43
CA LEU A 74 16.32 13.98 7.25
C LEU A 74 16.78 15.38 6.84
N GLU A 75 15.90 16.38 6.86
CA GLU A 75 16.23 17.78 6.59
C GLU A 75 17.32 18.27 7.56
N ILE A 76 17.14 18.04 8.87
CA ILE A 76 18.14 18.40 9.90
C ILE A 76 19.49 17.71 9.66
N TYR A 77 19.49 16.43 9.25
CA TYR A 77 20.73 15.72 8.95
C TYR A 77 21.40 16.20 7.67
N THR A 78 20.61 16.59 6.68
CA THR A 78 21.11 17.13 5.42
C THR A 78 21.76 18.50 5.61
N GLU A 79 21.18 19.35 6.47
CA GLU A 79 21.80 20.62 6.85
C GLU A 79 23.12 20.42 7.62
N ALA A 80 23.18 19.41 8.49
CA ALA A 80 24.34 19.17 9.34
C ALA A 80 25.49 18.42 8.64
N ALA A 81 25.17 17.47 7.76
CA ALA A 81 26.13 16.59 7.11
C ALA A 81 25.69 16.26 5.66
N PRO A 82 25.61 17.27 4.77
CA PRO A 82 25.03 17.11 3.44
C PRO A 82 25.73 16.03 2.60
N GLU A 83 27.06 15.97 2.66
CA GLU A 83 27.83 14.97 1.91
C GLU A 83 27.63 13.54 2.44
N GLU A 84 27.51 13.33 3.76
CA GLU A 84 27.25 12.01 4.34
C GLU A 84 25.83 11.52 3.97
N VAL A 85 24.84 12.42 4.00
CA VAL A 85 23.47 12.11 3.57
C VAL A 85 23.41 11.84 2.06
N LYS A 86 24.06 12.67 1.24
CA LYS A 86 24.15 12.47 -0.21
C LYS A 86 24.81 11.13 -0.56
N ALA A 87 25.93 10.78 0.08
CA ALA A 87 26.58 9.49 -0.10
C ALA A 87 25.64 8.32 0.28
N SER A 88 24.83 8.50 1.32
CA SER A 88 23.83 7.50 1.72
C SER A 88 22.76 7.31 0.64
N PHE A 89 22.27 8.40 0.02
CA PHE A 89 21.33 8.30 -1.11
C PHE A 89 21.94 7.67 -2.35
N ILE A 90 23.20 7.99 -2.67
CA ILE A 90 23.93 7.34 -3.77
C ILE A 90 23.97 5.83 -3.56
N ALA A 91 24.35 5.38 -2.36
CA ALA A 91 24.38 3.96 -2.02
C ALA A 91 22.99 3.32 -2.01
N LEU A 92 21.97 4.03 -1.52
CA LEU A 92 20.58 3.56 -1.55
C LEU A 92 20.07 3.37 -2.98
N PHE A 93 20.50 4.20 -3.91
CA PHE A 93 20.03 4.18 -5.30
C PHE A 93 20.88 3.35 -6.25
N ASP A 94 21.96 2.74 -5.78
CA ASP A 94 22.80 1.82 -6.56
C ASP A 94 22.10 0.47 -6.79
N GLU A 95 21.37 0.34 -7.89
CA GLU A 95 20.62 -0.88 -8.21
C GLU A 95 21.50 -2.12 -8.51
N THR A 96 22.84 -2.00 -8.51
CA THR A 96 23.75 -3.14 -8.61
C THR A 96 23.83 -3.96 -7.32
N GLN A 97 23.40 -3.38 -6.19
CA GLN A 97 23.41 -4.02 -4.88
C GLN A 97 22.01 -4.51 -4.46
N ASP A 98 21.97 -5.55 -3.63
CA ASP A 98 20.72 -6.09 -3.08
C ASP A 98 19.92 -5.00 -2.35
N VAL A 99 18.61 -4.94 -2.61
CA VAL A 99 17.73 -3.88 -2.10
C VAL A 99 17.62 -3.91 -0.58
N VAL A 100 17.66 -5.09 0.04
CA VAL A 100 17.58 -5.23 1.50
C VAL A 100 18.87 -4.72 2.14
N GLU A 101 20.03 -5.06 1.56
CA GLU A 101 21.31 -4.52 2.05
C GLU A 101 21.37 -3.00 1.93
N ARG A 102 20.89 -2.43 0.82
CA ARG A 102 20.85 -0.97 0.62
C ARG A 102 19.99 -0.26 1.66
N ILE A 103 18.81 -0.80 1.96
CA ILE A 103 17.92 -0.24 2.99
C ILE A 103 18.60 -0.25 4.36
N LEU A 104 19.24 -1.37 4.71
CA LEU A 104 19.91 -1.51 6.01
C LEU A 104 21.15 -0.64 6.13
N ALA A 105 21.95 -0.52 5.06
CA ALA A 105 23.11 0.35 5.02
C ALA A 105 22.73 1.83 5.15
N PHE A 106 21.65 2.27 4.47
CA PHE A 106 21.12 3.62 4.63
C PHE A 106 20.69 3.88 6.07
N LYS A 107 19.94 2.95 6.68
CA LYS A 107 19.51 3.04 8.07
C LYS A 107 20.69 3.22 9.02
N GLU A 108 21.72 2.38 8.89
CA GLU A 108 22.93 2.45 9.72
C GLU A 108 23.69 3.76 9.53
N SER A 109 23.83 4.24 8.29
CA SER A 109 24.49 5.52 7.99
C SER A 109 23.80 6.68 8.72
N LEU A 110 22.47 6.75 8.64
CA LEU A 110 21.68 7.79 9.30
C LEU A 110 21.69 7.66 10.83
N SER A 111 21.78 6.44 11.38
CA SER A 111 21.99 6.23 12.82
C SER A 111 23.34 6.79 13.28
N LYS A 112 24.42 6.63 12.51
CA LYS A 112 25.75 7.21 12.82
C LYS A 112 25.71 8.74 12.83
N ILE A 113 25.04 9.36 11.85
CA ILE A 113 24.86 10.82 11.81
C ILE A 113 24.06 11.30 13.03
N HIS A 114 23.01 10.55 13.41
CA HIS A 114 22.19 10.84 14.59
C HIS A 114 23.00 10.79 15.89
N GLU A 115 23.79 9.72 16.10
CA GLU A 115 24.61 9.52 17.30
C GLU A 115 25.63 10.64 17.48
N LYS A 116 26.28 11.10 16.40
CA LYS A 116 27.22 12.24 16.43
C LYS A 116 26.57 13.54 16.94
N ARG A 117 25.26 13.73 16.74
CA ARG A 117 24.55 14.96 17.17
C ARG A 117 24.10 14.92 18.63
N GLY A 118 23.71 13.76 19.17
CA GLY A 118 23.37 13.57 20.58
C GLY A 118 22.19 14.40 21.15
N LYS A 119 21.38 15.07 20.32
CA LYS A 119 20.31 15.98 20.78
C LYS A 119 18.91 15.40 20.69
N GLU A 120 18.65 14.54 19.72
CA GLU A 120 17.31 14.01 19.44
C GLU A 120 17.19 12.58 19.95
N ARG A 121 15.99 12.15 20.34
CA ARG A 121 15.77 10.79 20.85
C ARG A 121 15.63 9.73 19.74
N GLN A 122 15.22 10.13 18.55
CA GLN A 122 14.85 9.23 17.45
C GLN A 122 15.22 9.86 16.10
N HIS A 123 15.72 9.05 15.16
CA HIS A 123 16.01 9.48 13.79
C HIS A 123 14.86 9.18 12.81
N TYR A 124 13.92 8.31 13.17
CA TYR A 124 12.73 7.91 12.38
C TYR A 124 12.99 7.29 10.99
N GLN A 125 14.25 7.21 10.55
CA GLN A 125 14.70 6.50 9.34
C GLN A 125 14.56 4.97 9.51
N THR A 126 13.34 4.47 9.39
CA THR A 126 13.01 3.03 9.43
C THR A 126 12.88 2.46 8.03
N GLU A 127 12.70 1.15 7.92
CA GLU A 127 12.46 0.42 6.68
C GLU A 127 11.29 1.01 5.88
N ASN A 128 10.23 1.45 6.57
CA ASN A 128 9.09 2.14 5.97
C ASN A 128 9.54 3.45 5.28
N THR A 129 10.20 4.34 6.01
CA THR A 129 10.71 5.60 5.45
C THR A 129 11.67 5.39 4.29
N ILE A 130 12.62 4.46 4.43
CA ILE A 130 13.66 4.23 3.43
C ILE A 130 13.07 3.61 2.16
N SER A 131 12.07 2.72 2.31
CA SER A 131 11.32 2.21 1.17
C SER A 131 10.55 3.30 0.42
N ALA A 132 10.08 4.35 1.11
CA ALA A 132 9.46 5.51 0.46
C ALA A 132 10.45 6.22 -0.47
N TYR A 133 11.69 6.45 -0.04
CA TYR A 133 12.70 7.08 -0.88
C TYR A 133 13.05 6.25 -2.13
N LEU A 134 13.16 4.92 -1.96
CA LEU A 134 13.34 4.00 -3.09
C LEU A 134 12.16 4.06 -4.06
N TRP A 135 10.93 4.05 -3.53
CA TRP A 135 9.72 4.16 -4.32
C TRP A 135 9.65 5.48 -5.08
N PHE A 136 9.95 6.61 -4.43
CA PHE A 136 9.93 7.89 -5.12
C PHE A 136 10.98 7.98 -6.24
N ARG A 137 12.15 7.36 -6.06
CA ARG A 137 13.21 7.35 -7.08
C ARG A 137 12.95 6.37 -8.23
N TYR A 138 12.42 5.19 -7.94
CA TYR A 138 12.15 4.13 -8.91
C TYR A 138 10.71 3.61 -8.77
N PRO A 139 9.71 4.45 -9.10
CA PRO A 139 8.31 4.17 -8.81
C PRO A 139 7.74 2.95 -9.53
N ASP A 140 8.34 2.55 -10.65
CA ASP A 140 7.96 1.36 -11.42
C ASP A 140 8.38 0.01 -10.79
N LYS A 141 9.32 0.07 -9.84
CA LYS A 141 10.01 -1.13 -9.31
C LYS A 141 9.86 -1.32 -7.81
N TYR A 142 9.75 -0.25 -7.04
CA TYR A 142 9.63 -0.31 -5.59
C TYR A 142 8.30 0.27 -5.13
N CYS A 143 7.92 -0.01 -3.89
CA CYS A 143 6.73 0.54 -3.26
C CYS A 143 6.95 0.71 -1.75
N LEU A 144 6.06 1.46 -1.12
CA LEU A 144 6.12 1.77 0.31
C LEU A 144 5.82 0.55 1.20
N TYR A 145 6.80 0.17 2.02
CA TYR A 145 6.68 -0.91 2.99
C TYR A 145 6.01 -0.42 4.29
N LYS A 146 4.87 -1.02 4.64
CA LYS A 146 4.26 -0.87 5.98
C LYS A 146 3.97 -2.24 6.58
N PHE A 147 4.70 -2.57 7.65
CA PHE A 147 4.71 -3.92 8.22
C PHE A 147 3.30 -4.47 8.52
N THR A 148 2.47 -3.70 9.22
CA THR A 148 1.13 -4.14 9.63
C THR A 148 0.24 -4.39 8.42
N GLU A 149 0.18 -3.44 7.50
CA GLU A 149 -0.66 -3.53 6.29
C GLU A 149 -0.23 -4.68 5.37
N VAL A 150 1.08 -4.85 5.18
CA VAL A 150 1.63 -5.94 4.37
C VAL A 150 1.36 -7.29 5.02
N LYS A 151 1.56 -7.41 6.34
CA LYS A 151 1.25 -8.63 7.09
C LYS A 151 -0.25 -8.97 6.96
N ASN A 152 -1.13 -8.02 7.23
CA ASN A 152 -2.58 -8.22 7.15
C ASN A 152 -3.01 -8.59 5.73
N THR A 153 -2.42 -7.97 4.72
CA THR A 153 -2.70 -8.29 3.31
C THR A 153 -2.33 -9.73 2.98
N ALA A 154 -1.15 -10.18 3.39
CA ALA A 154 -0.71 -11.55 3.19
C ALA A 154 -1.68 -12.54 3.86
N GLU A 155 -2.08 -12.29 5.11
CA GLU A 155 -3.03 -13.14 5.84
C GLU A 155 -4.41 -13.17 5.16
N LYS A 156 -4.95 -12.00 4.80
CA LYS A 156 -6.27 -11.86 4.17
C LYS A 156 -6.34 -12.53 2.80
N LEU A 157 -5.29 -12.40 1.99
CA LEU A 157 -5.20 -13.03 0.66
C LEU A 157 -4.74 -14.50 0.70
N GLY A 158 -4.69 -15.12 1.89
CA GLY A 158 -4.34 -16.54 2.03
C GLY A 158 -2.90 -16.86 1.60
N SER A 159 -1.97 -15.92 1.80
CA SER A 159 -0.58 -16.10 1.44
C SER A 159 0.16 -17.02 2.40
N GLU A 160 1.06 -17.84 1.89
CA GLU A 160 2.01 -18.61 2.71
C GLU A 160 3.16 -17.74 3.27
N LEU A 161 3.33 -16.52 2.77
CA LEU A 161 4.39 -15.59 3.19
C LEU A 161 4.23 -15.18 4.66
N GLN A 162 5.30 -15.34 5.43
CA GLN A 162 5.30 -15.07 6.87
C GLN A 162 5.95 -13.72 7.20
N PHE A 163 5.30 -12.92 8.04
CA PHE A 163 5.82 -11.64 8.52
C PHE A 163 5.94 -11.66 10.04
N LYS A 164 7.17 -11.46 10.55
CA LYS A 164 7.47 -11.52 11.99
C LYS A 164 8.13 -10.23 12.46
N GLY A 165 7.65 -9.68 13.58
CA GLY A 165 8.25 -8.50 14.20
C GLY A 165 9.76 -8.68 14.43
N GLY A 166 10.56 -7.70 14.03
CA GLY A 166 12.02 -7.72 14.15
C GLY A 166 12.77 -8.55 13.08
N ALA A 167 12.08 -9.37 12.28
CA ALA A 167 12.71 -10.17 11.21
C ALA A 167 12.88 -9.35 9.91
N TYR A 168 13.53 -8.18 9.99
CA TYR A 168 13.53 -7.15 8.94
C TYR A 168 13.91 -7.65 7.55
N ARG A 169 15.02 -8.42 7.46
CA ARG A 169 15.51 -8.96 6.18
C ARG A 169 14.47 -9.86 5.50
N ASN A 170 13.88 -10.77 6.27
CA ASN A 170 12.88 -11.70 5.73
C ASN A 170 11.57 -10.96 5.39
N ASN A 171 11.15 -10.02 6.24
CA ASN A 171 9.94 -9.24 5.97
C ASN A 171 10.08 -8.42 4.68
N LEU A 172 11.22 -7.78 4.43
CA LEU A 172 11.44 -7.00 3.20
C LEU A 172 11.47 -7.91 1.96
N LYS A 173 12.10 -9.09 2.04
CA LYS A 173 12.09 -10.07 0.94
C LYS A 173 10.66 -10.53 0.62
N ASN A 174 9.91 -10.91 1.66
CA ASN A 174 8.52 -11.36 1.51
C ASN A 174 7.60 -10.25 1.01
N PHE A 175 7.83 -9.01 1.46
CA PHE A 175 7.11 -7.83 0.98
C PHE A 175 7.26 -7.64 -0.53
N TYR A 176 8.50 -7.64 -1.05
CA TYR A 176 8.71 -7.49 -2.49
C TYR A 176 8.14 -8.66 -3.29
N ALA A 177 8.20 -9.89 -2.75
CA ALA A 177 7.58 -11.06 -3.38
C ALA A 177 6.05 -10.91 -3.48
N LEU A 178 5.39 -10.44 -2.40
CA LEU A 178 3.96 -10.17 -2.36
C LEU A 178 3.55 -9.11 -3.40
N CYS A 179 4.23 -7.96 -3.40
CA CYS A 179 3.92 -6.87 -4.33
C CYS A 179 4.15 -7.27 -5.80
N ASN A 180 5.20 -8.03 -6.09
CA ASN A 180 5.45 -8.52 -7.45
C ASN A 180 4.36 -9.50 -7.92
N GLU A 181 3.85 -10.37 -7.05
CA GLU A 181 2.74 -11.28 -7.41
C GLU A 181 1.45 -10.51 -7.68
N ILE A 182 1.11 -9.52 -6.84
CA ILE A 182 -0.07 -8.66 -7.05
C ILE A 182 0.07 -7.85 -8.35
N LYS A 183 1.23 -7.20 -8.55
CA LYS A 183 1.53 -6.42 -9.76
C LYS A 183 1.39 -7.26 -11.03
N ALA A 184 1.84 -8.52 -11.00
CA ALA A 184 1.71 -9.42 -12.14
C ALA A 184 0.24 -9.68 -12.54
N ASN A 185 -0.67 -9.70 -11.58
CA ASN A 185 -2.12 -9.79 -11.86
C ASN A 185 -2.67 -8.47 -12.40
N PHE A 186 -2.25 -7.32 -11.83
CA PHE A 186 -2.68 -6.00 -12.28
C PHE A 186 -2.24 -5.72 -13.72
N ASN A 187 -1.05 -6.15 -14.10
CA ASN A 187 -0.53 -5.99 -15.45
C ASN A 187 -1.33 -6.76 -16.51
N GLN A 188 -2.17 -7.71 -16.12
CA GLN A 188 -3.07 -8.45 -17.01
C GLN A 188 -4.51 -7.89 -17.00
N ASP A 189 -4.79 -6.90 -16.15
CA ASP A 189 -6.11 -6.33 -15.93
C ASP A 189 -6.25 -4.98 -16.67
N GLU A 190 -6.61 -5.06 -17.94
CA GLU A 190 -6.78 -3.88 -18.81
C GLU A 190 -7.88 -2.93 -18.30
N GLU A 191 -8.90 -3.45 -17.62
CA GLU A 191 -9.95 -2.63 -17.02
C GLU A 191 -9.36 -1.77 -15.89
N LEU A 192 -8.58 -2.37 -15.00
CA LEU A 192 -7.94 -1.64 -13.90
C LEU A 192 -6.94 -0.60 -14.42
N ARG A 193 -6.19 -0.93 -15.47
CA ARG A 193 -5.29 0.01 -16.17
C ARG A 193 -6.08 1.21 -16.71
N GLY A 194 -7.14 0.96 -17.46
CA GLY A 194 -7.98 2.02 -18.02
C GLY A 194 -8.64 2.90 -16.94
N MET A 195 -9.03 2.30 -15.81
CA MET A 195 -9.53 3.05 -14.65
C MET A 195 -8.49 4.02 -14.09
N LEU A 196 -7.23 3.60 -13.95
CA LEU A 196 -6.16 4.49 -13.49
C LEU A 196 -5.88 5.59 -14.52
N GLU A 197 -5.68 5.21 -15.79
CA GLU A 197 -5.37 6.16 -16.87
C GLU A 197 -6.43 7.26 -17.00
N SER A 198 -7.70 6.94 -16.81
CA SER A 198 -8.81 7.91 -16.86
C SER A 198 -8.78 8.96 -15.73
N ARG A 199 -8.01 8.70 -14.66
CA ARG A 199 -7.97 9.52 -13.45
C ARG A 199 -6.66 10.29 -13.26
N ILE A 200 -5.58 9.80 -13.87
CA ILE A 200 -4.27 10.45 -13.83
C ILE A 200 -4.35 11.83 -14.51
N THR A 201 -3.76 12.82 -13.87
CA THR A 201 -3.60 14.18 -14.40
C THR A 201 -2.13 14.51 -14.57
N ASP A 202 -1.83 15.67 -15.16
CA ASP A 202 -0.45 16.14 -15.35
C ASP A 202 0.30 16.33 -14.02
N GLU A 203 -0.40 16.49 -12.89
CA GLU A 203 0.15 16.59 -11.54
C GLU A 203 0.49 15.23 -10.90
N CYS A 204 0.14 14.13 -11.56
CA CYS A 204 0.39 12.78 -11.08
C CYS A 204 1.53 12.11 -11.86
N TYR A 205 2.26 11.21 -11.19
CA TYR A 205 3.10 10.24 -11.88
C TYR A 205 2.21 9.26 -12.64
N SER A 206 2.52 8.89 -13.89
CA SER A 206 1.62 8.09 -14.72
C SER A 206 1.47 6.63 -14.29
N ASP A 207 2.41 6.11 -13.49
CA ASP A 207 2.41 4.73 -12.97
C ASP A 207 2.22 3.64 -14.04
N PRO A 208 3.07 3.60 -15.09
CA PRO A 208 2.89 2.71 -16.23
C PRO A 208 2.96 1.22 -15.85
N GLU A 209 3.76 0.89 -14.84
CA GLU A 209 3.90 -0.46 -14.30
C GLU A 209 2.86 -0.80 -13.22
N LEU A 210 1.92 0.11 -12.91
CA LEU A 210 0.87 -0.07 -11.89
C LEU A 210 1.42 -0.39 -10.49
N MET A 211 2.66 -0.01 -10.19
CA MET A 211 3.32 -0.34 -8.93
C MET A 211 2.79 0.54 -7.79
N THR A 212 2.49 1.81 -8.06
CA THR A 212 1.85 2.72 -7.09
C THR A 212 0.41 2.27 -6.83
N LEU A 213 -0.31 1.84 -7.87
CA LEU A 213 -1.64 1.23 -7.71
C LEU A 213 -1.60 -0.07 -6.92
N THR A 214 -0.60 -0.93 -7.16
CA THR A 214 -0.35 -2.15 -6.39
C THR A 214 -0.11 -1.82 -4.91
N GLN A 215 0.69 -0.79 -4.64
CA GLN A 215 0.95 -0.31 -3.29
C GLN A 215 -0.33 0.15 -2.59
N ASP A 216 -1.17 0.90 -3.31
CA ASP A 216 -2.44 1.37 -2.78
C ASP A 216 -3.40 0.21 -2.48
N PHE A 217 -3.49 -0.77 -3.37
CA PHE A 217 -4.24 -2.00 -3.14
C PHE A 217 -3.75 -2.79 -1.92
N VAL A 218 -2.44 -2.91 -1.71
CA VAL A 218 -1.91 -3.55 -0.49
C VAL A 218 -2.37 -2.80 0.77
N ILE A 219 -2.39 -1.46 0.75
CA ILE A 219 -2.94 -0.70 1.88
C ILE A 219 -4.44 -0.93 2.02
N TYR A 220 -5.19 -0.94 0.92
CA TYR A 220 -6.64 -1.21 0.92
C TYR A 220 -6.96 -2.53 1.62
N VAL A 221 -6.32 -3.62 1.17
CA VAL A 221 -6.56 -4.95 1.70
C VAL A 221 -6.15 -5.04 3.16
N GLY A 222 -4.97 -4.53 3.50
CA GLY A 222 -4.46 -4.57 4.86
C GLY A 222 -5.29 -3.79 5.88
N LYS A 223 -6.11 -2.81 5.44
CA LYS A 223 -6.86 -1.90 6.33
C LYS A 223 -8.37 -1.97 6.25
N ILE A 224 -8.94 -2.23 5.08
CA ILE A 224 -10.35 -1.96 4.78
C ILE A 224 -11.07 -3.21 4.31
N TRP A 225 -10.53 -3.92 3.32
CA TRP A 225 -11.18 -5.11 2.77
C TRP A 225 -11.15 -6.26 3.77
N GLU A 226 -12.27 -6.98 3.90
CA GLU A 226 -12.35 -8.24 4.61
C GLU A 226 -12.81 -9.33 3.63
N PRO A 227 -12.22 -10.54 3.69
CA PRO A 227 -12.69 -11.66 2.87
C PRO A 227 -14.13 -12.02 3.25
N GLY A 228 -14.96 -12.40 2.28
CA GLY A 228 -16.26 -13.02 2.59
C GLY A 228 -16.09 -14.22 3.51
N GLU A 229 -17.01 -14.41 4.47
CA GLU A 229 -17.01 -15.62 5.29
C GLU A 229 -17.08 -16.86 4.37
N PRO A 230 -16.28 -17.91 4.61
CA PRO A 230 -16.47 -19.17 3.91
C PRO A 230 -17.87 -19.67 4.25
N GLY A 231 -18.76 -19.65 3.27
CA GLY A 231 -20.21 -19.52 3.47
C GLY A 231 -20.85 -20.50 4.45
N ASP A 232 -21.87 -20.00 5.15
CA ASP A 232 -23.13 -20.73 5.17
C ASP A 232 -23.54 -20.93 3.69
N ASP A 233 -23.62 -22.18 3.28
CA ASP A 233 -24.13 -22.55 1.97
C ASP A 233 -25.49 -21.87 1.76
N ILE A 234 -25.60 -21.04 0.72
CA ILE A 234 -26.89 -20.62 0.22
C ILE A 234 -27.51 -21.88 -0.39
N GLU A 235 -28.35 -22.57 0.39
CA GLU A 235 -29.29 -23.54 -0.16
C GLU A 235 -30.19 -22.80 -1.15
N ASP A 236 -29.95 -23.06 -2.44
CA ASP A 236 -30.83 -22.72 -3.55
C ASP A 236 -32.20 -23.41 -3.34
N GLU A 237 -33.13 -22.79 -2.63
CA GLU A 237 -34.54 -23.09 -2.79
C GLU A 237 -35.10 -22.31 -3.99
N GLN A 238 -34.81 -22.82 -5.19
CA GLN A 238 -35.72 -22.61 -6.32
C GLN A 238 -36.71 -23.78 -6.42
N SER A 239 -37.98 -23.38 -6.50
CA SER A 239 -39.12 -24.07 -7.12
C SER A 239 -39.80 -25.19 -6.33
N ASN A 240 -40.96 -24.84 -5.76
CA ASN A 240 -42.14 -25.69 -5.93
C ASN A 240 -43.44 -24.87 -5.87
N GLU A 241 -43.81 -24.24 -6.99
CA GLU A 241 -45.20 -23.89 -7.25
C GLU A 241 -45.90 -25.09 -7.90
N GLY A 242 -46.89 -25.63 -7.18
CA GLY A 242 -48.08 -26.24 -7.78
C GLY A 242 -48.25 -27.74 -7.57
N GLU A 243 -49.15 -28.12 -6.65
CA GLU A 243 -50.42 -28.70 -7.10
C GLU A 243 -51.51 -28.67 -6.00
N LYS A 244 -52.74 -28.58 -6.50
CA LYS A 244 -54.00 -28.26 -5.82
C LYS A 244 -54.47 -29.39 -4.91
N GLU A 245 -55.18 -29.04 -3.83
CA GLU A 245 -56.44 -29.74 -3.53
C GLU A 245 -57.45 -28.86 -2.81
N LYS A 246 -58.64 -28.78 -3.42
CA LYS A 246 -59.86 -28.12 -2.91
C LYS A 246 -60.42 -28.90 -1.72
N LYS A 247 -60.74 -28.24 -0.62
CA LYS A 247 -61.85 -28.66 0.25
C LYS A 247 -62.76 -27.49 0.65
N THR A 248 -64.01 -27.66 0.26
CA THR A 248 -65.21 -26.86 0.49
C THR A 248 -65.52 -26.69 1.98
N PRO A 249 -66.12 -25.56 2.43
CA PRO A 249 -66.55 -25.42 3.82
C PRO A 249 -67.95 -26.02 4.01
N SER A 250 -68.10 -26.92 4.97
CA SER A 250 -69.40 -27.32 5.53
C SER A 250 -69.49 -26.76 6.94
N GLY A 251 -70.47 -25.90 7.17
CA GLY A 251 -70.81 -25.42 8.50
C GLY A 251 -71.43 -26.51 9.36
N ASN A 252 -71.35 -26.34 10.68
CA ASN A 252 -72.56 -26.39 11.50
C ASN A 252 -72.37 -25.70 12.85
N LYS A 253 -73.47 -25.06 13.27
CA LYS A 253 -73.71 -24.41 14.56
C LYS A 253 -73.85 -25.45 15.68
N THR A 254 -73.39 -25.08 16.87
CA THR A 254 -73.99 -25.25 18.23
C THR A 254 -72.97 -24.63 19.20
N GLY A 255 -73.25 -23.72 20.13
CA GLY A 255 -74.44 -23.54 20.97
C GLY A 255 -74.05 -23.88 22.42
N ASN A 256 -74.26 -22.91 23.33
CA ASN A 256 -74.08 -22.92 24.80
C ASN A 256 -72.66 -22.53 25.27
N GLY A 257 -72.46 -21.61 26.22
CA GLY A 257 -73.36 -21.07 27.24
C GLY A 257 -72.81 -21.43 28.62
N GLU A 258 -72.57 -20.39 29.43
CA GLU A 258 -71.96 -20.33 30.77
C GLU A 258 -70.42 -20.23 30.84
#